data_AF-A0A2P8HQ48-F1
#
_entry.id   AF-A0A2P8HQ48-F1
#
_cell.length_a   1.000
_cell.length_b   1.000
_cell.length_c   1.000
_cell.angle_alpha   90.00
_cell.angle_beta   90.00
_cell.angle_gamma   90.00
#
_symmetry.space_group_name_H-M   'P 1'
#
loop_
_entity.id
_entity.type
_entity.pdbx_description
1 polymer ?
#
loop_
_entity_poly.entity_id
_entity_poly.type
_entity_poly.pdbx_seq_one_letter_code
_entity_poly.pdbx_strand_id
1 'polypeptide(L)' 'MLPKGEHIEGVPTELEILLAKDKQAKTFFDSLSKSYKQGYCDWVGSAKQEATRQTRAEKALIMLQKGQKTLKT' A
#
# COMPACT_ATOMS: atom_id res chain seq x y z
N MET A 1 -9.33 -8.41 -9.00
CA MET A 1 -8.43 -9.30 -8.26
C MET A 1 -7.33 -9.71 -9.20
N LEU A 2 -6.09 -9.69 -8.71
CA LEU A 2 -4.93 -10.18 -9.46
C LEU A 2 -5.06 -11.69 -9.64
N PRO A 3 -4.60 -12.26 -10.76
CA PRO A 3 -4.50 -13.70 -10.92
C PRO A 3 -3.52 -14.28 -9.88
N LYS A 4 -3.70 -15.56 -9.57
CA LYS A 4 -2.96 -16.24 -8.52
C LYS A 4 -1.46 -16.27 -8.86
N GLY A 5 -0.63 -15.76 -7.95
CA GLY A 5 0.82 -15.70 -8.11
C GLY A 5 1.35 -14.41 -8.77
N GLU A 6 0.45 -13.48 -9.15
CA GLU A 6 0.85 -12.19 -9.68
C GLU A 6 0.88 -11.13 -8.58
N HIS A 7 1.92 -10.29 -8.63
CA HIS A 7 2.18 -9.21 -7.70
C HIS A 7 2.26 -7.90 -8.46
N ILE A 8 1.86 -6.80 -7.81
CA ILE A 8 2.10 -5.47 -8.35
C ILE A 8 3.59 -5.18 -8.29
N GLU A 9 4.18 -4.86 -9.43
CA GLU A 9 5.57 -4.44 -9.50
C GLU A 9 5.71 -3.03 -8.92
N GLY A 10 6.63 -2.87 -7.96
CA GLY A 10 6.90 -1.59 -7.31
C GLY A 10 5.79 -1.12 -6.37
N VAL A 11 5.80 0.18 -6.09
CA VAL A 11 4.78 0.85 -5.25
C VAL A 11 3.78 1.54 -6.19
N PRO A 12 2.47 1.28 -6.06
CA PRO A 12 1.46 1.99 -6.85
C PRO A 12 1.57 3.51 -6.68
N THR A 13 1.42 4.25 -7.77
CA THR A 13 1.57 5.72 -7.79
C THR A 13 0.71 6.42 -6.74
N GLU A 14 -0.53 5.97 -6.55
CA GLU A 14 -1.44 6.55 -5.56
C GLU A 14 -0.91 6.41 -4.12
N LEU A 15 -0.29 5.27 -3.81
CA LEU A 15 0.31 5.03 -2.50
C LEU A 15 1.65 5.78 -2.35
N GLU A 16 2.47 5.80 -3.40
CA GLU A 16 3.76 6.50 -3.40
C GLU A 16 3.60 8.01 -3.15
N ILE A 17 2.63 8.65 -3.81
CA ILE A 17 2.33 10.08 -3.62
C ILE A 17 1.95 10.38 -2.16
N LEU A 18 1.16 9.50 -1.54
CA LEU A 18 0.74 9.68 -0.15
C LEU A 18 1.90 9.46 0.83
N LEU A 19 2.72 8.42 0.61
CA LEU A 19 3.92 8.17 1.42
C LEU A 19 4.93 9.32 1.29
N ALA A 20 5.09 9.92 0.12
CA ALA A 20 5.99 11.07 -0.07
C ALA A 20 5.56 12.28 0.77
N LYS A 21 4.26 12.43 1.04
CA LYS A 21 3.70 13.53 1.86
C LYS A 21 3.69 13.24 3.36
N ASP A 22 3.83 11.98 3.75
CA ASP A 22 3.79 11.55 5.16
C ASP A 22 5.07 10.81 5.56
N LYS A 23 5.97 11.54 6.25
CA LYS A 23 7.26 11.00 6.70
C LYS A 23 7.10 9.85 7.68
N GLN A 24 6.08 9.85 8.53
CA GLN A 24 5.86 8.82 9.54
C GLN A 24 5.46 7.50 8.88
N ALA A 25 4.43 7.56 8.04
CA ALA A 25 3.96 6.40 7.28
C ALA A 25 5.04 5.86 6.34
N LYS A 26 5.78 6.75 5.67
CA LYS A 26 6.90 6.36 4.80
C LYS A 26 8.00 5.66 5.56
N THR A 27 8.45 6.22 6.69
CA THR A 27 9.51 5.59 7.49
C THR A 27 9.08 4.21 7.98
N PHE A 28 7.84 4.08 8.44
CA PHE A 28 7.32 2.79 8.87
C PHE A 28 7.21 1.82 7.69
N PHE A 29 6.64 2.23 6.56
CA PHE A 29 6.56 1.44 5.34
C PHE A 29 7.94 0.97 4.89
N ASP A 30 8.94 1.85 4.84
CA ASP A 30 10.31 1.55 4.43
C ASP A 30 10.99 0.53 5.36
N SER A 31 10.62 0.51 6.65
CA SER A 31 11.10 -0.47 7.63
C SER A 31 10.50 -1.88 7.47
N LEU A 32 9.39 -2.01 6.74
CA LEU A 32 8.73 -3.29 6.52
C LEU A 32 9.58 -4.22 5.63
N SER A 33 9.45 -5.52 5.86
CA SER A 33 9.99 -6.53 4.95
C SER A 33 9.30 -6.47 3.58
N LYS A 34 9.96 -7.02 2.56
CA LYS A 34 9.43 -7.08 1.18
C LYS A 34 8.01 -7.66 1.13
N SER A 35 7.73 -8.72 1.88
CA SER A 35 6.41 -9.37 1.87
C SER A 35 5.30 -8.48 2.42
N TYR A 36 5.57 -7.71 3.48
CA TYR A 36 4.58 -6.78 4.03
C TYR A 36 4.35 -5.58 3.11
N LYS A 37 5.42 -5.01 2.53
CA LYS A 37 5.29 -3.96 1.50
C LYS A 37 4.44 -4.45 0.32
N GLN A 38 4.73 -5.67 -0.16
CA GLN A 38 4.00 -6.28 -1.26
C GLN A 38 2.50 -6.42 -0.96
N GLY A 39 2.12 -6.80 0.26
CA GLY A 39 0.71 -6.89 0.65
C GLY A 39 -0.04 -5.56 0.48
N TYR A 40 0.57 -4.44 0.86
CA TYR A 40 0.00 -3.10 0.63
C TYR A 40 -0.05 -2.75 -0.85
N CYS A 41 1.05 -2.98 -1.59
CA CYS A 41 1.13 -2.71 -3.03
C CYS A 41 0.08 -3.51 -3.81
N ASP A 42 -0.05 -4.81 -3.53
CA ASP A 42 -1.03 -5.69 -4.18
C ASP A 42 -2.45 -5.26 -3.87
N TRP A 43 -2.74 -4.90 -2.62
CA TRP A 43 -4.09 -4.48 -2.27
C TRP A 43 -4.47 -3.17 -2.96
N VAL A 44 -3.59 -2.17 -2.96
CA VAL A 44 -3.86 -0.91 -3.65
C VAL A 44 -3.91 -1.14 -5.16
N GLY A 45 -2.85 -1.69 -5.77
CA GLY A 45 -2.71 -1.83 -7.21
C GLY A 45 -3.64 -2.87 -7.86
N SER A 46 -4.17 -3.85 -7.12
CA SER A 46 -5.13 -4.84 -7.67
C SER A 46 -6.49 -4.26 -8.05
N ALA A 47 -6.79 -3.02 -7.65
CA ALA A 47 -8.03 -2.36 -8.02
C ALA A 47 -7.98 -1.83 -9.47
N LYS A 48 -8.96 -2.25 -10.27
CA LYS A 48 -9.08 -1.85 -11.69
C LYS A 48 -9.42 -0.37 -11.85
N GLN A 49 -10.24 0.16 -10.95
CA GLN A 49 -10.68 1.56 -10.97
C GLN A 49 -9.72 2.43 -10.16
N GLU A 50 -9.30 3.55 -10.74
CA GLU A 50 -8.42 4.52 -10.09
C GLU A 50 -9.00 5.06 -8.78
N ALA A 51 -10.27 5.45 -8.76
CA ALA A 51 -10.94 5.90 -7.54
C ALA A 51 -10.82 4.88 -6.39
N THR A 52 -10.92 3.58 -6.70
CA THR A 52 -10.74 2.53 -5.69
C THR A 52 -9.28 2.42 -5.24
N ARG A 53 -8.30 2.60 -6.16
CA ARG A 53 -6.88 2.63 -5.78
C ARG A 53 -6.59 3.79 -4.84
N GLN A 54 -7.11 4.98 -5.13
CA GLN A 54 -6.98 6.15 -4.27
C GLN A 54 -7.55 5.89 -2.87
N THR A 55 -8.80 5.42 -2.76
CA THR A 55 -9.41 5.10 -1.45
C THR A 55 -8.63 4.03 -0.69
N ARG A 56 -8.08 3.02 -1.37
CA ARG A 56 -7.23 2.00 -0.72
C ARG A 56 -5.89 2.57 -0.28
N ALA A 57 -5.28 3.45 -1.07
CA ALA A 57 -4.02 4.11 -0.74
C ALA A 57 -4.18 5.00 0.51
N GLU A 58 -5.28 5.75 0.61
CA GLU A 58 -5.62 6.54 1.81
C GLU A 58 -5.78 5.66 3.05
N LYS A 59 -6.50 4.54 2.93
CA LYS A 59 -6.64 3.58 4.02
C LYS A 59 -5.31 2.94 4.41
N ALA A 60 -4.48 2.59 3.43
CA ALA A 60 -3.15 2.06 3.66
C ALA A 60 -2.29 3.07 4.43
N LEU A 61 -2.34 4.35 4.06
CA LEU A 61 -1.63 5.42 4.77
C LEU A 61 -2.02 5.46 6.26
N ILE A 62 -3.32 5.45 6.57
CA ILE A 62 -3.81 5.46 7.96
C ILE A 62 -3.32 4.23 8.74
N MET A 63 -3.30 3.05 8.12
CA MET A 63 -2.78 1.84 8.76
C MET A 63 -1.27 1.94 9.03
N LEU A 64 -0.50 2.47 8.08
CA LEU A 64 0.95 2.62 8.19
C LEU A 64 1.32 3.67 9.24
N GLN A 65 0.58 4.77 9.35
CA GLN A 65 0.72 5.75 10.44
C GLN A 65 0.55 5.10 11.81
N LYS A 66 -0.35 4.12 11.92
CA LYS A 66 -0.61 3.35 13.15
C LYS A 66 0.40 2.22 13.40
N GLY A 67 1.42 2.06 12.56
CA GLY A 67 2.41 1.00 12.71
C GLY A 67 1.87 -0.41 12.40
N GLN A 68 0.80 -0.50 11.60
CA GLN A 68 0.19 -1.77 11.25
C GLN A 68 0.96 -2.43 10.08
N LYS A 69 1.49 -3.64 10.29
CA LYS A 69 2.31 -4.36 9.30
C LYS A 69 1.51 -5.11 8.23
N THR A 70 0.24 -5.39 8.50
CA THR A 70 -0.62 -6.24 7.66
C THR A 70 -2.00 -5.62 7.51
N LEU A 71 -2.63 -5.81 6.35
CA LEU A 71 -4.04 -5.50 6.12
C LEU A 71 -4.92 -6.39 7.00
N LYS A 72 -5.15 -5.99 8.25
CA LYS A 72 -6.17 -6.59 9.11
C LYS A 72 -7.40 -5.72 8.93
N THR A 73 -8.44 -6.34 8.39
CA THR A 73 -9.83 -5.88 8.49
C THR A 73 -10.27 -5.84 9.94
#